data_AF-A0A090AK93-F1
#
_entry.id   AF-A0A090AK93-F1
#
_cell.length_a   1.000
_cell.length_b   1.000
_cell.length_c   1.000
_cell.angle_alpha   90.00
_cell.angle_beta   90.00
_cell.angle_gamma   90.00
#
_symmetry.space_group_name_H-M   'P 1'
#
loop_
_entity.id
_entity.type
_entity.pdbx_description
1 polymer ?
#
loop_
_entity_poly.entity_id
_entity_poly.type
_entity_poly.pdbx_seq_one_letter_code
_entity_poly.pdbx_strand_id
1 'polypeptide(L)'
;MPLTEELKKLIQTSIKKLRYECIDIKFIKKKTINILRIYINKETGVTVDDCVNVSQKISELLDINDIFNVSYNLEISSPGLKKTTLSNKQYKNFRKKP
;
A
#
# COMPACT_ATOMS: atom_id res chain seq x y z
N MET A 1 -10.28 -10.16 16.21
CA MET A 1 -10.25 -10.91 14.94
C MET A 1 -8.84 -10.95 14.36
N PRO A 2 -8.37 -12.10 13.87
CA PRO A 2 -7.20 -12.22 13.00
C PRO A 2 -7.57 -11.90 11.55
N LEU A 3 -6.58 -11.53 10.74
CA LEU A 3 -6.74 -11.38 9.29
C LEU A 3 -6.98 -12.76 8.67
N THR A 4 -8.12 -12.97 8.02
CA THR A 4 -8.46 -14.27 7.41
C THR A 4 -7.67 -14.49 6.12
N GLU A 5 -7.40 -15.76 5.79
CA GLU A 5 -6.69 -16.12 4.54
C GLU A 5 -7.49 -15.72 3.29
N GLU A 6 -8.82 -15.80 3.36
CA GLU A 6 -9.71 -15.36 2.28
C GLU A 6 -9.55 -13.86 1.99
N LEU A 7 -9.52 -13.04 3.04
CA LEU A 7 -9.32 -11.60 2.89
C LEU A 7 -7.93 -11.30 2.31
N LYS A 8 -6.89 -11.98 2.78
CA LYS A 8 -5.55 -11.84 2.18
C LYS A 8 -5.57 -12.16 0.69
N LYS A 9 -6.20 -13.27 0.30
CA LYS A 9 -6.29 -13.69 -1.10
C LYS A 9 -7.09 -12.70 -1.95
N LEU A 10 -8.16 -12.14 -1.40
CA LEU A 10 -8.96 -11.10 -2.05
C LEU A 10 -8.12 -9.85 -2.32
N ILE A 11 -7.43 -9.34 -1.29
CA ILE A 11 -6.54 -8.19 -1.39
C ILE A 11 -5.42 -8.46 -2.41
N GLN A 12 -4.74 -9.60 -2.32
CA GLN A 12 -3.68 -10.00 -3.25
C GLN A 12 -4.19 -10.05 -4.70
N THR A 13 -5.37 -10.63 -4.93
CA THR A 13 -5.97 -10.71 -6.27
C THR A 13 -6.26 -9.33 -6.84
N SER A 14 -6.78 -8.42 -6.01
CA SER A 14 -7.09 -7.06 -6.41
C SER A 14 -5.84 -6.23 -6.73
N ILE A 15 -4.79 -6.36 -5.92
CA ILE A 15 -3.48 -5.73 -6.16
C ILE A 15 -2.89 -6.26 -7.48
N LYS A 16 -2.98 -7.57 -7.73
CA LYS A 16 -2.51 -8.19 -8.97
C LYS A 16 -3.27 -7.70 -10.20
N LYS A 17 -4.59 -7.51 -10.11
CA LYS A 17 -5.42 -6.94 -11.19
C LYS A 17 -5.00 -5.51 -11.55
N LEU A 18 -4.51 -4.76 -10.58
CA LEU A 18 -3.97 -3.41 -10.77
C LEU A 18 -2.53 -3.39 -11.31
N ARG A 19 -1.97 -4.56 -11.66
CA ARG A 19 -0.58 -4.75 -12.11
C ARG A 19 0.48 -4.39 -11.06
N TYR A 20 0.14 -4.59 -9.80
CA TYR A 20 1.10 -4.55 -8.69
C TYR A 20 1.26 -5.96 -8.12
N GLU A 21 2.34 -6.17 -7.39
CA GLU A 21 2.59 -7.40 -6.65
C GLU A 21 2.37 -7.14 -5.16
N CYS A 22 1.58 -8.01 -4.51
CA CYS A 22 1.40 -7.94 -3.06
C CYS A 22 2.50 -8.75 -2.40
N ILE A 23 3.41 -8.07 -1.71
CA ILE A 23 4.55 -8.69 -1.04
C ILE A 23 4.15 -9.26 0.31
N ASP A 24 3.42 -8.48 1.10
CA ASP A 24 3.03 -8.88 2.45
C ASP A 24 1.82 -8.09 2.95
N ILE A 25 1.05 -8.68 3.86
CA ILE A 25 -0.12 -8.05 4.49
C ILE A 25 -0.06 -8.28 5.99
N LYS A 26 -0.02 -7.20 6.77
CA LYS A 26 0.06 -7.24 8.22
C LYS A 26 -1.10 -6.50 8.86
N PHE A 27 -1.71 -7.13 9.84
CA PHE A 27 -2.67 -6.48 10.73
C PHE A 27 -2.01 -6.23 12.08
N ILE A 28 -1.66 -4.97 12.34
CA ILE A 28 -0.95 -4.53 13.53
C ILE A 28 -1.98 -3.96 14.51
N LYS A 29 -2.16 -4.63 15.65
CA LYS A 29 -3.02 -4.15 16.74
C LYS A 29 -2.18 -3.29 17.68
N LYS A 30 -2.45 -1.98 17.74
CA LYS A 30 -1.89 -1.10 18.78
C LYS A 30 -2.97 -0.77 19.81
N LYS A 31 -2.55 -0.30 21.00
CA LYS A 31 -3.47 0.08 22.09
C LYS A 31 -4.52 1.11 21.68
N THR A 32 -4.18 2.03 20.78
CA THR A 32 -5.03 3.17 20.39
C THR A 32 -5.62 3.03 19.00
N ILE A 33 -4.95 2.33 18.08
CA ILE A 33 -5.39 2.23 16.68
C ILE A 33 -4.94 0.92 16.05
N ASN A 34 -5.84 0.30 15.28
CA ASN A 34 -5.48 -0.85 14.47
C ASN A 34 -4.95 -0.37 13.12
N ILE A 35 -3.98 -1.08 12.57
CA ILE A 35 -3.37 -0.73 11.28
C ILE A 35 -3.41 -1.97 10.39
N LEU A 36 -4.02 -1.85 9.21
CA LEU A 36 -3.90 -2.81 8.13
C LEU A 36 -2.82 -2.29 7.18
N ARG A 37 -1.62 -2.86 7.27
CA ARG A 37 -0.49 -2.49 6.41
C ARG A 37 -0.31 -3.49 5.29
N ILE A 38 -0.24 -2.99 4.06
CA ILE A 38 -0.06 -3.78 2.86
C ILE A 38 1.22 -3.32 2.17
N TYR A 39 2.09 -4.28 1.85
CA TYR A 39 3.31 -4.06 1.12
C TYR A 39 3.11 -4.39 -0.36
N ILE A 40 3.28 -3.41 -1.23
CA ILE A 40 3.17 -3.56 -2.68
C ILE A 40 4.51 -3.36 -3.38
N ASN A 41 4.68 -4.04 -4.51
CA ASN A 41 5.81 -3.87 -5.40
C ASN A 41 5.34 -3.75 -6.85
N LYS A 42 6.22 -3.24 -7.71
CA LYS A 42 6.02 -3.17 -9.16
C LYS A 42 7.38 -3.24 -9.81
N GLU A 43 7.46 -3.89 -10.98
CA GLU A 43 8.72 -4.06 -11.72
C GLU A 43 9.43 -2.73 -11.99
N THR A 44 8.68 -1.68 -12.33
CA THR A 44 9.21 -0.34 -12.60
C THR A 44 9.52 0.48 -11.34
N GLY A 45 9.33 -0.10 -10.14
CA GLY A 45 9.29 0.61 -8.88
C GLY A 45 7.90 1.16 -8.54
N VAL A 46 7.67 1.36 -7.25
CA VAL A 46 6.42 1.90 -6.69
C VAL A 46 6.61 3.36 -6.33
N THR A 47 5.77 4.22 -6.89
CA THR A 47 5.72 5.65 -6.57
C THR A 47 4.71 5.95 -5.47
N VAL A 48 4.71 7.19 -4.96
CA VAL A 48 3.71 7.64 -3.98
C VAL A 48 2.30 7.60 -4.57
N ASP A 49 2.15 7.93 -5.86
CA ASP A 49 0.87 7.92 -6.56
C ASP A 49 0.30 6.50 -6.68
N ASP A 50 1.16 5.51 -6.94
CA ASP A 50 0.77 4.10 -6.94
C ASP A 50 0.22 3.67 -5.57
N CYS A 51 0.85 4.10 -4.47
CA CYS A 51 0.36 3.82 -3.12
C CYS A 51 -1.02 4.44 -2.87
N VAL A 52 -1.25 5.67 -3.34
CA VAL A 52 -2.56 6.35 -3.21
C VAL A 52 -3.62 5.60 -4.01
N ASN A 53 -3.34 5.24 -5.26
CA ASN A 53 -4.26 4.53 -6.13
C ASN A 53 -4.65 3.16 -5.54
N VAL A 54 -3.66 2.38 -5.10
CA VAL A 54 -3.92 1.09 -4.44
C VAL A 54 -4.69 1.28 -3.13
N SER A 55 -4.36 2.31 -2.34
CA SER A 55 -5.05 2.60 -1.08
C SER A 55 -6.54 2.85 -1.31
N GLN A 56 -6.88 3.69 -2.29
CA GLN A 56 -8.29 3.95 -2.62
C GLN A 56 -8.98 2.66 -3.05
N LYS A 57 -8.36 1.89 -3.96
CA LYS A 57 -9.00 0.70 -4.51
C LYS A 57 -9.21 -0.42 -3.49
N ILE A 58 -8.25 -0.58 -2.58
CA ILE A 58 -8.38 -1.53 -1.48
C ILE A 58 -9.42 -1.03 -0.47
N SER A 59 -9.45 0.27 -0.16
CA SER A 59 -10.47 0.83 0.73
C SER A 59 -11.88 0.56 0.22
N GLU A 60 -12.15 0.83 -1.06
CA GLU A 60 -13.45 0.52 -1.69
C GLU A 60 -13.81 -0.96 -1.58
N LEU A 61 -12.84 -1.84 -1.85
CA LEU A 61 -13.05 -3.28 -1.79
C LEU A 61 -13.34 -3.77 -0.37
N LEU A 62 -12.69 -3.21 0.63
CA LEU A 62 -12.92 -3.57 2.04
C LEU A 62 -14.29 -3.09 2.52
N ASP A 63 -14.74 -1.93 2.05
CA ASP A 63 -16.05 -1.35 2.36
C ASP A 63 -17.19 -2.21 1.81
N ILE A 64 -17.10 -2.61 0.52
CA ILE A 64 -18.11 -3.45 -0.15
C ILE A 64 -18.31 -4.81 0.54
N ASN A 65 -17.23 -5.38 1.08
CA ASN A 65 -17.30 -6.71 1.69
C ASN A 65 -17.59 -6.66 3.21
N ASP A 66 -17.71 -5.48 3.81
CA ASP A 66 -18.00 -5.25 5.25
C ASP A 66 -17.14 -6.12 6.20
N ILE A 67 -15.87 -6.34 5.87
CA ILE A 67 -15.08 -7.40 6.52
C ILE A 67 -14.58 -7.02 7.93
N PHE A 68 -14.59 -5.72 8.27
CA PHE A 68 -14.00 -5.23 9.52
C PHE A 68 -15.04 -4.55 10.43
N ASN A 69 -15.46 -5.24 11.49
CA ASN A 69 -16.26 -4.68 12.59
C ASN A 69 -15.47 -3.76 13.55
N VAL A 70 -14.22 -3.41 13.22
CA VAL A 70 -13.35 -2.59 14.08
C VAL A 70 -12.73 -1.47 13.27
N SER A 71 -12.56 -0.28 13.84
CA SER A 71 -11.85 0.80 13.17
C SER A 71 -10.36 0.47 12.99
N TYR A 72 -9.83 0.78 11.81
CA TYR A 72 -8.43 0.61 11.45
C TYR A 72 -7.97 1.71 10.48
N ASN A 73 -6.65 1.94 10.44
CA ASN A 73 -6.01 2.73 9.39
C ASN A 73 -5.44 1.79 8.32
N LEU A 74 -5.80 2.05 7.06
CA LEU A 74 -5.18 1.40 5.91
C LEU A 74 -3.86 2.10 5.58
N GLU A 75 -2.76 1.36 5.55
CA GLU A 75 -1.45 1.85 5.12
C GLU A 75 -0.96 1.02 3.93
N ILE A 76 -0.73 1.68 2.79
CA ILE A 76 -0.02 1.08 1.65
C ILE A 76 1.42 1.56 1.66
N SER A 77 2.35 0.63 1.59
CA SER A 77 3.78 0.94 1.54
C SER A 77 4.47 0.08 0.51
N SER A 78 5.56 0.59 -0.07
CA SER A 78 6.51 -0.28 -0.75
C SER A 78 7.40 -0.94 0.31
N PRO A 79 7.92 -2.16 0.08
CA PRO A 79 8.85 -2.84 1.00
C PRO A 79 10.17 -2.09 1.21
N GLY A 80 10.31 -0.90 0.64
CA GLY A 80 11.55 -0.16 0.54
C GLY A 80 12.41 -0.80 -0.53
N LEU A 81 12.64 -0.07 -1.63
CA LEU A 81 13.96 -0.13 -2.24
C LEU A 81 14.92 0.20 -1.09
N LYS A 82 15.62 -0.82 -0.57
CA LYS A 82 16.91 -0.64 0.11
C LYS A 82 17.60 0.43 -0.72
N LYS A 83 17.75 1.62 -0.15
CA LYS A 83 18.07 2.89 -0.81
C LYS A 83 19.27 2.70 -1.74
N THR A 84 19.06 2.18 -2.93
CA THR A 84 20.08 2.12 -3.96
C THR A 84 19.92 3.48 -4.61
N THR A 85 20.75 4.39 -4.15
CA THR A 85 20.99 5.68 -4.77
C THR A 85 21.49 5.41 -6.19
N LEU A 86 20.57 5.11 -7.09
CA LEU A 86 20.74 5.17 -8.53
C LEU A 86 19.58 6.08 -8.95
N SER A 87 19.78 7.39 -9.08
CA SER A 87 20.64 7.93 -10.12
C SER A 87 21.06 9.37 -9.80
N ASN A 88 22.37 9.62 -9.88
CA ASN A 88 22.97 10.93 -10.14
C ASN A 88 22.52 11.49 -11.51
N LYS A 89 21.23 11.66 -11.78
CA LYS A 89 20.70 12.30 -13.01
C LYS A 89 19.16 12.42 -13.01
N GLN A 90 18.63 13.35 -12.22
CA GLN A 90 17.38 14.06 -12.54
C GLN A 90 17.36 15.36 -11.72
N TYR A 91 18.22 16.32 -12.09
CA TYR A 91 17.93 17.44 -12.99
C TYR A 91 16.72 18.30 -12.58
N LYS A 92 17.09 19.39 -11.88
CA LYS A 92 16.67 20.79 -12.07
C LYS A 92 15.19 21.17 -11.97
N ASN A 93 15.05 22.22 -11.15
CA ASN A 93 14.06 23.29 -11.20
C ASN A 93 12.71 23.06 -10.53
N PHE A 94 12.67 23.27 -9.21
CA PHE A 94 11.55 24.03 -8.65
C PHE A 94 12.05 25.22 -7.82
N ARG A 95 11.97 26.37 -8.51
CA ARG A 95 11.60 27.70 -8.02
C ARG A 95 12.54 28.38 -7.03
N LYS A 96 13.42 29.21 -7.60
CA LYS A 96 13.53 30.60 -7.10
C LYS A 96 12.13 31.22 -7.19
N LYS A 97 11.59 31.69 -6.07
CA LYS A 97 10.59 32.76 -6.07
C LYS A 97 11.31 34.07 -5.73
N PRO A 98 10.87 35.20 -6.31
CA PRO A 98 11.47 36.51 -6.07
C PRO A 98 11.35 36.93 -4.60
#